data_AF-A0A2C9LAM2-F1
#
_entry.id   AF-A0A2C9LAM2-F1
#
_cell.length_a   1.000
_cell.length_b   1.000
_cell.length_c   1.000
_cell.angle_alpha   90.00
_cell.angle_beta   90.00
_cell.angle_gamma   90.00
#
_symmetry.space_group_name_H-M   'P 1'
#
loop_
_entity.id
_entity.type
_entity.pdbx_description
1 polymer ?
#
loop_
_entity_poly.entity_id
_entity_poly.type
_entity_poly.pdbx_seq_one_letter_code
_entity_poly.pdbx_strand_id
1 'polypeptide(L)'
;MGYLVIFFVKEFDQCCSKICKGFHQCWYYITDPFNILDLLSIVIAIIAWTLRWMAYVVPEEEKLMTAARYLLCLDFMLYMFRFLEFFYQNQFLGPILVVIRRMVNTYIHFLLILAIFLVAYSIVSESLLYPEQELKADIFYKVFHKGFWAMMGEYFLDEIEDSTGNDTLFCQ
;
A
#
# COMPACT_ATOMS: atom_id res chain seq x y z
N MET A 1 1.84 -2.25 24.99
CA MET A 1 2.42 -0.98 24.50
C MET A 1 3.81 -0.68 25.04
N GLY A 2 4.10 -0.89 26.34
CA GLY A 2 5.44 -0.62 26.91
C GLY A 2 6.61 -1.40 26.26
N TYR A 3 6.43 -2.68 25.93
CA TYR A 3 7.45 -3.48 25.25
C TYR A 3 7.81 -2.98 23.85
N LEU A 4 6.85 -2.36 23.16
CA LEU A 4 7.10 -1.79 21.82
C LEU A 4 7.95 -0.54 21.93
N VAL A 5 7.68 0.31 22.92
CA VAL A 5 8.49 1.49 23.20
C VAL A 5 9.92 1.09 23.58
N ILE A 6 10.12 0.05 24.40
CA ILE A 6 11.45 -0.44 24.77
C ILE A 6 12.20 -1.01 23.55
N PHE A 7 11.49 -1.76 22.70
CA PHE A 7 12.06 -2.32 21.48
C PHE A 7 12.44 -1.21 20.48
N PHE A 8 11.58 -0.22 20.28
CA PHE A 8 11.86 0.97 19.48
C PHE A 8 13.07 1.77 19.99
N VAL A 9 13.16 1.99 21.30
CA VAL A 9 14.29 2.72 21.91
C VAL A 9 15.59 1.95 21.74
N LYS A 10 15.59 0.62 21.89
CA LYS A 10 16.76 -0.22 21.63
C LYS A 10 17.19 -0.20 20.17
N GLU A 11 16.25 -0.33 19.23
CA GLU A 11 16.53 -0.28 17.80
C GLU A 11 17.08 1.08 17.38
N PHE A 12 16.51 2.17 17.92
CA PHE A 12 16.95 3.54 17.67
C PHE A 12 18.38 3.77 18.19
N ASP A 13 18.69 3.32 19.40
CA ASP A 13 20.03 3.42 19.98
C ASP A 13 21.04 2.58 19.19
N GLN A 14 20.64 1.38 18.74
CA GLN A 14 21.46 0.50 17.92
C GLN A 14 21.70 1.08 16.52
N CYS A 15 20.71 1.76 15.93
CA CYS A 15 20.84 2.50 14.67
C CYS A 15 21.78 3.70 14.84
N CYS A 16 21.60 4.48 15.91
CA CYS A 16 22.44 5.64 16.22
C CYS A 16 23.90 5.25 16.47
N SER A 17 24.14 4.14 17.18
CA SER A 17 25.47 3.58 17.42
C SER A 17 26.13 3.07 16.12
N LYS A 18 25.36 2.48 15.21
CA LYS A 18 25.87 2.02 13.90
C LYS A 18 26.17 3.19 12.95
N ILE A 19 25.36 4.24 12.96
CA ILE A 19 25.60 5.49 12.21
C ILE A 19 26.90 6.16 12.65
N CYS A 20 27.21 6.15 13.96
CA CYS A 20 28.46 6.72 14.49
C CYS A 20 29.73 5.95 14.11
N LYS A 21 29.65 4.68 13.68
CA LYS A 21 30.83 3.84 13.41
C LYS A 21 31.38 3.94 11.98
N GLY A 22 30.66 4.57 11.04
CA GLY A 22 31.19 4.94 9.72
C GLY A 22 30.21 4.77 8.55
N PHE A 23 30.32 5.67 7.56
CA PHE A 23 29.39 5.79 6.42
C PHE A 23 29.33 4.55 5.51
N HIS A 24 30.46 3.87 5.30
CA HIS A 24 30.56 2.71 4.41
C HIS A 24 29.83 1.47 4.95
N GLN A 25 29.71 1.33 6.28
CA GLN A 25 29.03 0.21 6.93
C GLN A 25 27.52 0.46 7.04
N CYS A 26 27.11 1.73 7.14
CA CYS A 26 25.72 2.15 7.01
C CYS A 26 25.14 1.88 5.62
N TRP A 27 25.91 2.08 4.55
CA TRP A 27 25.44 1.84 3.19
C TRP A 27 25.03 0.38 2.97
N TYR A 28 25.88 -0.55 3.41
CA TYR A 28 25.58 -1.97 3.35
C TYR A 28 24.32 -2.32 4.15
N TYR A 29 24.20 -1.78 5.37
CA TYR A 29 23.03 -1.98 6.23
C TYR A 29 21.73 -1.46 5.60
N ILE A 30 21.76 -0.31 4.93
CA ILE A 30 20.59 0.29 4.27
C ILE A 30 20.20 -0.48 2.99
N THR A 31 21.03 -1.37 2.46
CA THR A 31 20.70 -2.11 1.22
C THR A 31 19.71 -3.26 1.48
N ASP A 32 19.63 -3.76 2.72
CA ASP A 32 18.71 -4.85 3.06
C ASP A 32 17.25 -4.36 3.16
N PRO A 33 16.30 -4.94 2.41
CA PRO A 33 14.92 -4.45 2.31
C PRO A 33 14.17 -4.50 3.64
N PHE A 34 14.45 -5.49 4.47
CA PHE A 34 13.89 -5.62 5.82
C PHE A 34 14.38 -4.48 6.73
N ASN A 35 15.65 -4.12 6.61
CA ASN A 35 16.21 -3.03 7.40
C ASN A 35 15.73 -1.64 6.94
N ILE A 36 15.50 -1.45 5.64
CA ILE A 36 14.85 -0.22 5.13
C ILE A 36 13.43 -0.10 5.71
N LEU A 37 12.66 -1.20 5.70
CA LEU A 37 11.28 -1.21 6.19
C LEU A 37 11.23 -0.91 7.69
N ASP A 38 12.16 -1.48 8.47
CA ASP A 38 12.28 -1.17 9.89
C ASP A 38 12.63 0.30 10.14
N LEU A 39 13.63 0.84 9.42
CA LEU A 39 14.00 2.26 9.51
C LEU A 39 12.81 3.19 9.15
N LEU A 40 12.08 2.85 8.09
CA LEU A 40 10.90 3.60 7.64
C LEU A 40 9.79 3.56 8.70
N SER A 41 9.57 2.41 9.34
CA SER A 41 8.60 2.28 10.43
C SER A 41 9.00 3.15 11.63
N ILE A 42 10.29 3.24 11.95
CA ILE A 42 10.79 4.07 13.05
C ILE A 42 10.58 5.56 12.78
N VAL A 43 10.91 6.02 11.57
CA VAL A 43 10.75 7.42 11.19
C VAL A 43 9.27 7.83 11.21
N ILE A 44 8.38 7.00 10.67
CA ILE A 44 6.95 7.29 10.64
C ILE A 44 6.35 7.28 12.04
N ALA A 45 6.76 6.36 12.92
CA ALA A 45 6.29 6.34 14.31
C ALA A 45 6.66 7.63 15.06
N ILE A 46 7.88 8.14 14.86
CA ILE A 46 8.32 9.41 15.48
C ILE A 46 7.48 10.58 14.95
N ILE A 47 7.25 10.63 13.64
CA ILE A 47 6.40 11.67 13.03
C ILE A 47 4.95 11.57 13.54
N ALA A 48 4.39 10.37 13.63
CA ALA A 48 3.04 10.15 14.14
C ALA A 48 2.91 10.55 15.62
N TRP A 49 3.91 10.24 16.44
CA TRP A 49 3.92 10.66 17.86
C TRP A 49 4.07 12.15 18.05
N THR A 50 4.97 12.79 17.29
CA THR A 50 5.18 14.25 17.35
C THR A 50 3.94 15.00 16.87
N LEU A 51 3.30 14.53 15.79
CA LEU A 51 2.04 15.10 15.30
C LEU A 51 0.90 14.90 16.31
N ARG A 52 0.85 13.74 16.99
CA ARG A 52 -0.12 13.49 18.06
C ARG A 52 0.10 14.40 19.27
N TRP A 53 1.36 14.66 19.65
CA TRP A 53 1.68 15.59 20.72
C TRP A 53 1.28 17.01 20.34
N MET A 54 1.61 17.46 19.12
CA MET A 54 1.18 18.75 18.57
C MET A 54 -0.34 18.89 18.57
N ALA A 55 -1.08 17.86 18.14
CA ALA A 55 -2.54 17.87 18.13
C ALA A 55 -3.18 17.89 19.53
N TYR A 56 -2.46 17.42 20.57
CA TYR A 56 -2.90 17.55 21.97
C TYR A 56 -2.64 18.95 22.52
N VAL A 57 -1.54 19.58 22.12
CA VAL A 57 -1.15 20.93 22.58
C VAL A 57 -1.97 22.02 21.89
N VAL A 58 -2.37 21.83 20.62
CA VAL A 58 -3.16 22.79 19.83
C VAL A 58 -4.41 22.11 19.24
N PRO A 59 -5.55 22.12 19.97
CA PRO A 59 -6.76 21.43 19.53
C PRO A 59 -7.59 22.16 18.45
N GLU A 60 -7.22 23.39 18.06
CA GLU A 60 -8.04 24.22 17.15
C GLU A 60 -7.86 23.90 15.65
N GLU A 61 -6.90 23.04 15.29
CA GLU A 61 -6.57 22.72 13.89
C GLU A 61 -7.14 21.35 13.46
N GLU A 62 -8.33 21.33 12.85
CA GLU A 62 -8.98 20.10 12.37
C GLU A 62 -8.13 19.31 11.34
N LYS A 63 -7.32 20.03 10.55
CA LYS A 63 -6.43 19.44 9.55
C LYS A 63 -5.32 18.61 10.20
N LEU A 64 -4.77 19.06 11.32
CA LEU A 64 -3.73 18.34 12.05
C LEU A 64 -4.28 17.05 12.68
N MET A 65 -5.50 17.10 13.24
CA MET A 65 -6.15 15.90 13.77
C MET A 65 -6.40 14.85 12.68
N THR A 66 -6.83 15.29 11.50
CA THR A 66 -7.10 14.42 10.36
C THR A 66 -5.81 13.79 9.83
N ALA A 67 -4.75 14.58 9.66
CA ALA A 67 -3.43 14.08 9.25
C ALA A 67 -2.85 13.07 10.28
N ALA A 68 -3.02 13.33 11.57
CA ALA A 68 -2.57 12.43 12.63
C ALA A 68 -3.28 11.07 12.59
N ARG A 69 -4.59 11.05 12.29
CA ARG A 69 -5.34 9.79 12.12
C ARG A 69 -4.81 8.96 10.95
N TYR A 70 -4.55 9.59 9.80
CA TYR A 70 -4.00 8.88 8.64
C TYR A 70 -2.60 8.33 8.90
N LEU A 71 -1.72 9.13 9.51
CA LEU A 71 -0.37 8.68 9.84
C LEU A 71 -0.35 7.55 10.87
N LEU A 72 -1.23 7.58 11.87
CA LEU A 72 -1.36 6.48 12.83
C LEU A 72 -1.86 5.19 12.17
N CYS A 73 -2.75 5.29 11.19
CA CYS A 73 -3.21 4.13 10.41
C CYS A 73 -2.05 3.54 9.59
N LEU A 74 -1.26 4.39 8.94
CA LEU A 74 -0.07 3.96 8.19
C LEU A 74 1.00 3.33 9.10
N ASP A 75 1.26 3.92 10.26
CA ASP A 75 2.16 3.38 11.28
C ASP A 75 1.74 1.97 11.71
N PHE A 76 0.45 1.77 11.99
CA PHE A 76 -0.08 0.45 12.33
C PHE A 76 0.08 -0.58 11.21
N MET A 77 -0.16 -0.20 9.95
CA MET A 77 0.05 -1.10 8.80
C MET A 77 1.53 -1.51 8.67
N LEU A 78 2.46 -0.57 8.81
CA LEU A 78 3.90 -0.86 8.77
C LEU A 78 4.34 -1.74 9.94
N TYR A 79 3.78 -1.50 11.11
CA TYR A 79 4.03 -2.32 12.28
C TYR A 79 3.58 -3.78 12.07
N MET A 80 2.49 -4.01 11.32
CA MET A 80 2.07 -5.35 10.90
C MET A 80 3.05 -6.03 9.95
N PHE A 81 3.70 -5.29 9.05
CA PHE A 81 4.79 -5.85 8.24
C PHE A 81 6.00 -6.24 9.08
N ARG A 82 6.34 -5.49 10.13
CA ARG A 82 7.42 -5.86 11.06
C ARG A 82 7.11 -7.13 11.86
N PHE A 83 5.84 -7.35 12.23
CA PHE A 83 5.43 -8.62 12.84
C PHE A 83 5.73 -9.83 11.95
N LEU A 84 5.75 -9.66 10.63
CA LEU A 84 6.12 -10.72 9.68
C LEU A 84 7.57 -11.19 9.88
N GLU A 85 8.48 -10.28 10.22
CA GLU A 85 9.88 -10.59 10.53
C GLU A 85 10.01 -11.37 11.84
N PHE A 86 9.19 -11.02 12.84
CA PHE A 86 9.13 -11.79 14.07
C PHE A 86 8.65 -13.23 13.81
N PHE A 87 7.65 -13.41 12.94
CA PHE A 87 7.22 -14.74 12.51
C PHE A 87 8.28 -15.47 11.67
N TYR A 88 9.13 -14.74 10.93
CA TYR A 88 10.23 -15.33 10.19
C TYR A 88 11.27 -16.01 11.10
N GLN A 89 11.54 -15.43 12.28
CA GLN A 89 12.45 -16.03 13.25
C GLN A 89 11.84 -17.23 14.01
N ASN A 90 10.53 -17.46 13.89
CA ASN A 90 9.87 -18.58 14.54
C ASN A 90 10.16 -19.90 13.80
N GLN A 91 10.61 -20.91 14.55
CA GLN A 91 11.00 -22.24 14.04
C GLN A 91 9.92 -22.95 13.19
N PHE A 92 8.64 -22.69 13.43
CA PHE A 92 7.54 -23.29 12.67
C PHE A 92 7.08 -22.45 11.48
N LEU A 93 7.02 -21.12 11.63
CA LEU A 93 6.46 -20.20 10.63
C LEU A 93 7.50 -19.70 9.61
N GLY A 94 8.78 -19.66 10.00
CA GLY A 94 9.89 -19.23 9.13
C GLY A 94 9.97 -20.01 7.81
N PRO A 95 10.00 -21.37 7.84
CA PRO A 95 10.05 -22.17 6.62
C PRO A 95 8.86 -21.93 5.68
N ILE A 96 7.65 -21.77 6.23
CA ILE A 96 6.44 -21.47 5.47
C ILE A 96 6.59 -20.11 4.76
N LEU A 97 7.11 -19.10 5.46
CA LEU A 97 7.27 -17.76 4.93
C LEU A 97 8.30 -17.68 3.80
N VAL A 98 9.39 -18.45 3.89
CA VAL A 98 10.38 -18.57 2.81
C VAL A 98 9.76 -19.16 1.55
N VAL A 99 8.92 -20.19 1.70
CA VAL A 99 8.22 -20.82 0.57
C VAL A 99 7.27 -19.83 -0.08
N ILE A 100 6.47 -19.11 0.72
CA ILE A 100 5.56 -18.06 0.21
C ILE A 100 6.36 -17.01 -0.58
N ARG A 101 7.46 -16.50 -0.02
CA ARG A 101 8.32 -15.51 -0.70
C ARG A 101 8.84 -15.99 -2.04
N ARG A 102 9.24 -17.26 -2.14
CA ARG A 102 9.72 -17.86 -3.39
C ARG A 102 8.61 -17.93 -4.44
N MET A 103 7.39 -18.26 -4.02
CA MET A 103 6.24 -18.33 -4.92
C MET A 103 5.79 -16.95 -5.40
N VAL A 104 5.86 -15.92 -4.55
CA VAL A 104 5.51 -14.53 -4.89
C VAL A 104 6.30 -14.04 -6.10
N ASN A 105 7.60 -14.35 -6.20
CA ASN A 105 8.39 -13.94 -7.37
C ASN A 105 7.85 -14.51 -8.68
N THR A 106 7.36 -15.75 -8.69
CA THR A 106 6.71 -16.33 -9.87
C THR A 106 5.36 -15.67 -10.16
N TYR A 107 4.57 -15.38 -9.13
CA TYR A 107 3.28 -14.71 -9.29
C TYR A 107 3.40 -13.27 -9.80
N ILE A 108 4.44 -12.52 -9.44
CA ILE A 108 4.65 -11.15 -9.94
C ILE A 108 4.74 -11.12 -11.48
N HIS A 109 5.44 -12.08 -12.08
CA HIS A 109 5.57 -12.17 -13.54
C HIS A 109 4.22 -12.49 -14.20
N PHE A 110 3.43 -13.37 -13.60
CA PHE A 110 2.08 -13.67 -14.05
C PHE A 110 1.16 -12.45 -13.96
N LEU A 111 1.20 -11.73 -12.84
CA LEU A 111 0.41 -10.51 -12.63
C LEU A 111 0.77 -9.40 -13.62
N LEU A 112 2.04 -9.30 -14.04
CA LEU A 112 2.45 -8.32 -15.06
C LEU A 112 1.77 -8.58 -16.40
N ILE A 113 1.78 -9.83 -16.87
CA ILE A 113 1.11 -10.21 -18.12
C ILE A 113 -0.40 -9.99 -18.00
N LEU A 114 -0.98 -10.39 -16.87
CA LEU A 114 -2.41 -10.19 -16.58
C LEU A 114 -2.79 -8.70 -16.58
N ALA A 115 -1.95 -7.83 -16.01
CA ALA A 115 -2.17 -6.39 -15.98
C ALA A 115 -2.22 -5.79 -17.40
N ILE A 116 -1.39 -6.26 -18.33
CA ILE A 116 -1.42 -5.81 -19.73
C ILE A 116 -2.78 -6.16 -20.37
N PHE A 117 -3.26 -7.39 -20.19
CA PHE A 117 -4.57 -7.81 -20.70
C PHE A 117 -5.72 -7.04 -20.05
N LEU A 118 -5.63 -6.79 -18.75
CA LEU A 118 -6.64 -6.07 -17.97
C LEU A 118 -6.73 -4.60 -18.39
N VAL A 119 -5.60 -3.94 -18.63
CA VAL A 119 -5.58 -2.57 -19.16
C VAL A 119 -6.19 -2.52 -20.56
N ALA A 120 -5.87 -3.49 -21.43
CA ALA A 120 -6.47 -3.57 -22.76
C ALA A 120 -8.00 -3.73 -22.71
N TYR A 121 -8.50 -4.66 -21.89
CA TYR A 121 -9.94 -4.84 -21.64
C TYR A 121 -10.58 -3.54 -21.14
N SER A 122 -9.98 -2.91 -20.14
CA SER A 122 -10.53 -1.71 -19.51
C SER A 122 -10.61 -0.53 -20.50
N ILE A 123 -9.60 -0.34 -21.34
CA ILE A 123 -9.62 0.71 -22.39
C ILE A 123 -10.72 0.44 -23.40
N VAL A 124 -10.87 -0.82 -23.86
CA VAL A 124 -11.91 -1.19 -24.83
C VAL A 124 -13.30 -0.99 -24.23
N SER A 125 -13.52 -1.43 -23.00
CA SER A 125 -14.82 -1.28 -22.31
C SER A 125 -15.20 0.19 -22.11
N GLU A 126 -14.27 1.05 -21.68
CA GLU A 126 -14.56 2.49 -21.53
C GLU A 126 -14.77 3.19 -22.88
N SER A 127 -14.01 2.80 -23.92
CA SER A 127 -14.18 3.38 -25.27
C SER A 127 -15.51 2.99 -25.90
N LEU A 128 -16.04 1.81 -25.60
CA LEU A 128 -17.32 1.34 -26.11
C LEU A 128 -18.50 1.99 -25.40
N LEU A 129 -18.40 2.17 -24.07
CA LEU A 129 -19.50 2.68 -23.25
C LEU A 129 -19.61 4.21 -23.27
N TYR A 130 -18.50 4.94 -23.43
CA TYR A 130 -18.47 6.41 -23.37
C TYR A 130 -17.72 7.02 -24.56
N PRO A 131 -18.32 7.03 -25.77
CA PRO A 131 -17.65 7.50 -26.99
C PRO A 131 -17.32 9.01 -27.02
N GLU A 132 -18.00 9.85 -26.23
CA GLU A 132 -17.86 11.31 -26.27
C GLU A 132 -17.12 11.91 -25.04
N GLN A 133 -16.42 11.10 -24.25
CA GLN A 133 -15.80 11.57 -23.00
C GLN A 133 -14.51 12.37 -23.23
N GLU A 134 -14.40 13.56 -22.62
CA GLU A 134 -13.18 14.38 -22.66
C GLU A 134 -12.02 13.74 -21.87
N LEU A 135 -10.81 13.75 -22.45
CA LEU A 135 -9.60 13.19 -21.84
C LEU A 135 -9.19 13.94 -20.56
N LYS A 136 -9.68 13.46 -19.42
CA LYS A 136 -9.27 13.91 -18.08
C LYS A 136 -8.40 12.84 -17.42
N ALA A 137 -7.44 13.26 -16.59
CA ALA A 137 -6.58 12.35 -15.84
C ALA A 137 -7.37 11.38 -14.92
N ASP A 138 -8.59 11.76 -14.56
CA ASP A 138 -9.53 10.93 -13.79
C ASP A 138 -9.97 9.64 -14.53
N ILE A 139 -9.96 9.65 -15.87
CA ILE A 139 -10.33 8.47 -16.68
C ILE A 139 -9.33 7.33 -16.46
N PHE A 140 -8.04 7.64 -16.36
CA PHE A 140 -7.02 6.62 -16.10
C PHE A 140 -7.30 5.89 -14.78
N TYR A 141 -7.68 6.61 -13.72
CA TYR A 141 -8.03 5.99 -12.44
C TYR A 141 -9.24 5.06 -12.57
N LYS A 142 -10.29 5.50 -13.27
CA LYS A 142 -11.51 4.70 -13.52
C LYS A 142 -11.22 3.44 -14.31
N VAL A 143 -10.44 3.54 -15.39
CA VAL A 143 -10.01 2.41 -16.24
C VAL A 143 -9.30 1.35 -15.39
N PHE A 144 -8.30 1.75 -14.59
CA PHE A 144 -7.58 0.82 -13.72
C PHE A 144 -8.48 0.19 -12.65
N HIS A 145 -9.34 0.99 -12.03
CA HIS A 145 -10.27 0.52 -11.02
C HIS A 145 -11.21 -0.53 -11.59
N LYS A 146 -11.86 -0.26 -12.74
CA LYS A 146 -12.80 -1.17 -13.39
C LYS A 146 -12.17 -2.51 -13.73
N GLY A 147 -10.97 -2.49 -14.32
CA GLY A 147 -10.23 -3.72 -14.60
C GLY A 147 -9.85 -4.50 -13.34
N PHE A 148 -9.45 -3.81 -12.26
CA PHE A 148 -9.10 -4.45 -10.99
C PHE A 148 -10.29 -5.21 -10.37
N TRP A 149 -11.47 -4.58 -10.28
CA TRP A 149 -12.67 -5.25 -9.74
C TRP A 149 -13.15 -6.40 -10.63
N ALA A 150 -13.01 -6.27 -11.95
CA ALA A 150 -13.30 -7.37 -12.87
C ALA A 150 -12.42 -8.61 -12.60
N MET A 151 -11.15 -8.44 -12.21
CA MET A 151 -10.30 -9.56 -11.78
C MET A 151 -10.82 -10.25 -10.51
N MET A 152 -11.39 -9.48 -9.58
CA MET A 152 -11.96 -9.98 -8.34
C MET A 152 -13.33 -10.65 -8.53
N GLY A 153 -13.89 -10.58 -9.75
CA GLY A 153 -15.18 -11.17 -10.11
C GLY A 153 -16.38 -10.23 -9.95
N GLU A 154 -16.15 -8.96 -9.63
CA GLU A 154 -17.20 -7.93 -9.62
C GLU A 154 -17.24 -7.23 -10.98
N TYR A 155 -18.34 -7.44 -11.71
CA TYR A 155 -18.59 -6.79 -12.99
C TYR A 155 -19.62 -5.67 -12.81
N PHE A 156 -19.32 -4.49 -13.34
CA PHE A 156 -20.23 -3.33 -13.36
C PHE A 156 -21.32 -3.53 -14.43
N LEU A 157 -22.15 -4.56 -14.27
CA LEU A 157 -23.22 -4.92 -15.22
C LEU A 157 -24.28 -3.83 -15.32
N ASP A 158 -24.58 -3.16 -14.21
CA ASP A 158 -25.57 -2.09 -14.14
C ASP A 158 -25.28 -0.94 -15.15
N GLU A 159 -24.00 -0.62 -15.38
CA GLU A 159 -23.62 0.41 -16.37
C GLU A 159 -23.83 -0.06 -17.82
N ILE A 160 -23.66 -1.35 -18.07
CA ILE A 160 -23.79 -1.94 -19.42
C ILE A 160 -25.27 -2.08 -19.78
N GLU A 161 -26.10 -2.52 -18.85
CA GLU A 161 -27.55 -2.67 -19.07
C GLU A 161 -28.24 -1.31 -19.30
N ASP A 162 -27.86 -0.25 -18.59
CA ASP A 162 -28.44 1.09 -18.75
C ASP A 162 -28.18 1.68 -20.16
N SER A 163 -26.96 1.48 -20.68
CA SER A 163 -26.62 1.88 -22.06
C SER A 163 -27.38 1.11 -23.13
N THR A 164 -27.75 -0.15 -22.87
CA THR A 164 -28.52 -0.97 -23.83
C THR A 164 -30.03 -0.73 -23.71
N GLY A 165 -30.53 -0.43 -22.51
CA GLY A 165 -31.94 -0.16 -22.23
C GLY A 165 -32.47 1.08 -22.94
N ASN A 166 -31.66 2.15 -23.02
CA ASN A 166 -32.05 3.37 -23.75
C ASN A 166 -32.15 3.17 -25.26
N ASP A 167 -31.36 2.28 -25.85
CA ASP A 167 -31.43 1.96 -27.29
C ASP A 167 -32.70 1.16 -27.64
N THR A 168 -33.23 0.36 -26.71
CA THR A 168 -34.49 -0.37 -26.92
C THR A 168 -35.74 0.52 -26.87
N LEU A 169 -35.70 1.68 -26.21
CA LEU A 169 -36.78 2.68 -26.22
C LEU A 169 -36.80 3.55 -27.49
N PHE A 170 -35.72 3.59 -28.26
CA PHE A 170 -35.67 4.28 -29.56
C PHE A 170 -36.13 3.39 -30.74
N CYS A 171 -36.40 2.11 -30.50
CA CYS A 171 -36.93 1.17 -31.49
C CYS A 171 -38.40 0.82 -31.26
N GLN A 172 -39.21 1.76 -30.78
CA GLN A 172 -40.67 1.62 -30.75
C GLN A 172 -41.40 2.89 -31.20
#